data_AF-A0A967SBU2-F1
#
_entry.id   AF-A0A967SBU2-F1
#
_cell.length_a   1.000
_cell.length_b   1.000
_cell.length_c   1.000
_cell.angle_alpha   90.00
_cell.angle_beta   90.00
_cell.angle_gamma   90.00
#
_symmetry.space_group_name_H-M   'P 1'
#
loop_
_entity.id
_entity.type
_entity.pdbx_description
1 polymer ?
#
loop_
_entity_poly.entity_id
_entity_poly.type
_entity_poly.pdbx_seq_one_letter_code
_entity_poly.pdbx_strand_id
1 'polypeptide(L)'
;PLVADILDEGTALELHAQWAPNITTTLGRLGGRTVGVVASNPLRLGGCLDSTSAEKAARFVRMCDAFGVPLVVVVDVPGYLP
;
A
#
# COMPACT_ATOMS: atom_id res chain seq x y z
N PRO A 1 -4.89 1.92 -10.63
CA PRO A 1 -4.16 2.50 -11.78
C PRO A 1 -2.72 2.86 -11.41
N LEU A 2 -2.48 3.93 -10.64
CA LEU A 2 -1.12 4.41 -10.35
C LEU A 2 -0.17 3.35 -9.75
N VAL A 3 -0.63 2.57 -8.77
CA VAL A 3 0.20 1.51 -8.14
C VAL A 3 0.60 0.42 -9.14
N ALA A 4 -0.28 0.09 -10.09
CA ALA A 4 0.02 -0.90 -11.12
C ALA A 4 1.02 -0.36 -12.14
N ASP A 5 0.96 0.93 -12.47
CA ASP A 5 1.87 1.59 -13.41
C ASP A 5 3.29 1.78 -12.85
N ILE A 6 3.44 1.79 -11.52
CA ILE A 6 4.74 1.82 -10.84
C ILE A 6 5.44 0.45 -10.93
N LEU A 7 4.67 -0.64 -10.93
CA LEU A 7 5.18 -2.00 -10.85
C LEU A 7 5.40 -2.58 -12.26
N ASP A 8 6.27 -3.59 -12.34
CA ASP A 8 6.44 -4.38 -13.55
C ASP A 8 5.10 -5.03 -13.94
N GLU A 9 4.79 -5.05 -15.23
CA GLU A 9 3.49 -5.49 -15.76
C GLU A 9 3.10 -6.90 -15.27
N GLY A 10 1.86 -7.07 -14.81
CA GLY A 10 1.32 -8.36 -14.36
C GLY A 10 1.87 -8.85 -13.01
N THR A 11 2.69 -8.06 -12.30
CA THR A 11 3.28 -8.48 -11.01
C THR A 11 2.51 -8.00 -9.78
N ALA A 12 1.62 -7.03 -9.94
CA ALA A 12 0.89 -6.42 -8.84
C ALA A 12 -0.12 -7.39 -8.20
N LEU A 13 0.04 -7.62 -6.90
CA LEU A 13 -0.85 -8.41 -6.06
C LEU A 13 -1.30 -7.58 -4.86
N GLU A 14 -2.51 -7.05 -4.90
CA GLU A 14 -3.08 -6.30 -3.78
C GLU A 14 -3.55 -7.24 -2.66
N LEU A 15 -3.09 -6.98 -1.44
CA LEU A 15 -3.48 -7.68 -0.23
C LEU A 15 -4.60 -6.93 0.48
N HIS A 16 -5.58 -7.67 0.97
CA HIS A 16 -6.71 -7.11 1.74
C HIS A 16 -7.47 -5.97 1.02
N ALA A 17 -7.68 -6.08 -0.31
CA ALA A 17 -8.31 -5.04 -1.13
C ALA A 17 -9.70 -4.59 -0.61
N GLN A 18 -10.45 -5.48 0.05
CA GLN A 18 -11.79 -5.19 0.59
C GLN A 18 -11.78 -4.64 2.03
N TRP A 19 -10.63 -4.62 2.72
CA TRP A 19 -10.50 -4.12 4.08
C TRP A 19 -9.68 -2.83 4.10
N ALA A 20 -10.21 -1.79 4.77
CA ALA A 20 -9.62 -0.44 4.81
C ALA A 20 -9.17 0.06 3.42
N PRO A 21 -10.12 0.30 2.49
CA PRO A 21 -9.82 0.59 1.08
C PRO A 21 -9.23 1.99 0.84
N ASN A 22 -9.15 2.83 1.88
CA ASN A 22 -8.42 4.10 1.94
C ASN A 22 -6.89 3.93 1.96
N ILE A 23 -6.39 2.73 2.25
CA ILE A 23 -4.98 2.38 2.08
C ILE A 23 -4.85 1.09 1.26
N THR A 24 -4.02 1.12 0.23
CA THR A 24 -3.67 -0.03 -0.60
C THR A 24 -2.33 -0.59 -0.13
N THR A 25 -2.26 -1.90 -0.01
CA THR A 25 -1.04 -2.66 0.31
C THR A 25 -0.84 -3.70 -0.77
N THR A 26 0.22 -3.58 -1.55
CA THR A 26 0.42 -4.37 -2.77
C THR A 26 1.83 -4.94 -2.80
N LEU A 27 1.98 -6.22 -3.13
CA LEU A 27 3.27 -6.80 -3.49
C LEU A 27 3.44 -6.74 -5.01
N GLY A 28 4.67 -6.57 -5.47
CA GLY A 28 4.98 -6.64 -6.90
C GLY A 28 6.47 -6.68 -7.16
N ARG A 29 6.85 -6.45 -8.41
CA ARG A 29 8.26 -6.26 -8.80
C ARG A 29 8.46 -4.86 -9.36
N LEU A 30 9.65 -4.32 -9.12
CA LEU A 30 10.14 -3.08 -9.72
C LEU A 30 11.54 -3.36 -10.26
N GLY A 31 11.71 -3.34 -11.58
CA GLY A 31 12.98 -3.70 -12.21
C GLY A 31 13.40 -5.14 -11.84
N GLY A 32 12.44 -6.06 -11.76
CA GLY A 32 12.65 -7.46 -11.40
C GLY A 32 12.82 -7.75 -9.91
N ARG A 33 13.01 -6.73 -9.05
CA ARG A 33 13.16 -6.90 -7.59
C ARG A 33 11.82 -6.84 -6.89
N THR A 34 11.59 -7.74 -5.92
CA THR A 34 10.36 -7.72 -5.11
C THR A 34 10.30 -6.45 -4.28
N VAL A 35 9.17 -5.74 -4.34
CA VAL A 35 8.88 -4.54 -3.56
C VAL A 35 7.48 -4.66 -2.94
N GLY A 36 7.30 -4.05 -1.77
CA GLY A 36 5.99 -3.79 -1.20
C GLY A 36 5.60 -2.34 -1.46
N VAL A 37 4.34 -2.09 -1.83
CA VAL A 37 3.79 -0.75 -2.05
C VAL A 37 2.73 -0.46 -1.01
N VAL A 38 2.87 0.66 -0.31
CA VAL A 38 1.82 1.24 0.54
C VAL A 38 1.38 2.54 -0.12
N ALA A 39 0.08 2.66 -0.44
CA ALA A 39 -0.44 3.82 -1.14
C ALA A 39 -1.77 4.27 -0.55
N SER A 40 -1.92 5.57 -0.27
CA SER A 40 -3.22 6.11 0.10
C SER A 40 -4.14 6.22 -1.12
N ASN A 41 -5.43 6.00 -0.90
CA ASN A 41 -6.43 6.02 -1.95
C ASN A 41 -7.38 7.23 -1.74
N PRO A 42 -7.18 8.35 -2.46
CA PRO A 42 -8.00 9.54 -2.30
C PRO A 42 -9.48 9.32 -2.66
N LEU A 43 -9.80 8.27 -3.45
CA LEU A 43 -11.20 7.90 -3.79
C LEU A 43 -11.97 7.29 -2.61
N ARG A 44 -11.32 7.09 -1.46
CA ARG A 44 -11.89 6.49 -0.26
C ARG A 44 -11.51 7.33 0.95
N LEU A 45 -12.51 7.90 1.63
CA LEU A 45 -12.32 8.80 2.79
C LEU A 45 -11.34 9.96 2.52
N GLY A 46 -11.21 10.40 1.27
CA GLY A 46 -10.26 11.46 0.89
C GLY A 46 -8.79 11.10 1.09
N GLY A 47 -8.46 9.81 1.25
CA GLY A 47 -7.10 9.36 1.55
C GLY A 47 -6.71 9.50 3.03
N CYS A 48 -7.65 9.89 3.90
CA CYS A 48 -7.40 9.97 5.34
C CYS A 48 -7.08 8.60 5.93
N LEU A 49 -6.18 8.59 6.91
CA LEU A 49 -5.87 7.42 7.72
C LEU A 49 -6.82 7.31 8.90
N ASP A 50 -7.26 6.10 9.20
CA ASP A 50 -8.06 5.72 10.37
C ASP A 50 -7.38 4.55 11.09
N SER A 51 -8.01 4.04 12.16
CA SER A 51 -7.46 2.93 12.93
C SER A 51 -7.30 1.65 12.08
N THR A 52 -8.24 1.37 11.18
CA THR A 52 -8.23 0.14 10.37
C THR A 52 -7.18 0.15 9.27
N SER A 53 -7.02 1.28 8.59
CA SER A 53 -5.97 1.51 7.59
C SER A 53 -4.59 1.56 8.23
N ALA A 54 -4.47 2.16 9.43
CA ALA A 54 -3.22 2.14 10.19
C ALA A 54 -2.83 0.70 10.58
N GLU A 55 -3.78 -0.12 11.05
CA GLU A 55 -3.51 -1.53 11.36
C GLU A 55 -3.07 -2.30 10.10
N LYS A 56 -3.83 -2.16 9.01
CA LYS A 56 -3.51 -2.81 7.72
C LYS A 56 -2.10 -2.45 7.24
N ALA A 57 -1.78 -1.16 7.21
CA ALA A 57 -0.46 -0.68 6.80
C ALA A 57 0.65 -1.18 7.73
N ALA A 58 0.47 -1.08 9.05
CA ALA A 58 1.48 -1.50 10.03
C ALA A 58 1.80 -2.99 9.92
N ARG A 59 0.78 -3.85 9.73
CA ARG A 59 0.99 -5.29 9.54
C ARG A 59 1.74 -5.60 8.26
N PHE A 60 1.42 -4.89 7.17
CA PHE A 60 2.10 -5.05 5.89
C PHE A 60 3.56 -4.58 5.95
N VAL A 61 3.83 -3.43 6.58
CA VAL A 61 5.19 -2.91 6.79
C VAL A 61 6.03 -3.90 7.59
N ARG A 62 5.50 -4.43 8.70
CA ARG A 62 6.18 -5.45 9.51
C ARG A 62 6.45 -6.74 8.73
N MET A 63 5.52 -7.15 7.86
CA MET A 63 5.72 -8.30 6.99
C MET A 63 6.87 -8.04 6.01
N CYS A 64 6.88 -6.89 5.33
CA CYS A 64 7.93 -6.56 4.37
C CYS A 64 9.31 -6.47 5.04
N ASP A 65 9.39 -5.82 6.20
CA ASP A 65 10.60 -5.73 7.01
C ASP A 65 11.14 -7.12 7.40
N ALA A 66 10.26 -8.02 7.89
CA ALA A 66 10.64 -9.37 8.29
C ALA A 66 11.23 -10.22 7.15
N PHE A 67 10.86 -9.96 5.90
CA PHE A 67 11.36 -10.66 4.71
C PHE A 67 12.43 -9.88 3.93
N GLY A 68 12.87 -8.72 4.42
CA GLY A 68 13.83 -7.86 3.72
C GLY A 68 13.29 -7.31 2.40
N VAL A 69 11.97 -7.17 2.27
CA VAL A 69 11.31 -6.61 1.08
C VAL A 69 11.31 -5.09 1.19
N PRO A 70 11.97 -4.36 0.26
CA PRO A 70 11.95 -2.90 0.26
C PRO A 70 10.55 -2.35 0.02
N LEU A 71 10.26 -1.19 0.64
CA LEU A 71 8.98 -0.51 0.54
C LEU A 71 9.03 0.71 -0.38
N VAL A 72 8.00 0.85 -1.21
CA VAL A 72 7.66 2.07 -1.95
C VAL A 72 6.42 2.65 -1.29
N VAL A 73 6.46 3.92 -0.92
CA VAL A 73 5.34 4.59 -0.24
C VAL A 73 4.84 5.72 -1.12
N VAL A 74 3.58 5.63 -1.55
CA VAL A 74 2.90 6.66 -2.35
C VAL A 74 1.96 7.43 -1.43
N VAL A 75 2.29 8.68 -1.18
CA VAL A 75 1.63 9.50 -0.17
C VAL A 75 0.76 10.56 -0.85
N ASP A 76 -0.54 10.43 -0.62
CA ASP A 76 -1.58 11.44 -0.87
C ASP A 76 -2.55 11.39 0.32
N VAL A 77 -2.07 11.87 1.48
CA VAL A 77 -2.75 11.75 2.77
C VAL A 77 -2.97 13.15 3.33
N PRO A 78 -4.23 13.58 3.55
CA PRO A 78 -4.52 14.87 4.19
C PRO A 78 -4.26 14.84 5.71
N GLY A 79 -4.26 13.66 6.32
CA GLY A 79 -3.99 13.45 7.74
C GLY A 79 -4.69 12.21 8.28
N TYR A 80 -4.77 12.12 9.60
CA TYR A 80 -5.62 11.14 10.29
C TYR A 80 -7.04 11.68 10.43
N LEU A 81 -8.01 10.79 10.34
CA LEU A 81 -9.37 11.05 10.80
C LEU A 81 -9.34 11.30 12.32
N PRO A 82 -9.93 12.43 12.79
CA PRO A 82 -10.01 12.75 14.20
C PRO A 82 -10.95 11.81 14.98
#